data_AF-A0A450YN34-F1
#
_entry.id   AF-A0A450YN34-F1
#
_cell.length_a   1.000
_cell.length_b   1.000
_cell.length_c   1.000
_cell.angle_alpha   90.00
_cell.angle_beta   90.00
_cell.angle_gamma   90.00
#
_symmetry.space_group_name_H-M   'P 1'
#
loop_
_entity.id
_entity.type
_entity.pdbx_description
1 polymer ?
#
loop_
_entity_poly.entity_id
_entity_poly.type
_entity_poly.pdbx_seq_one_letter_code
_entity_poly.pdbx_strand_id
1 'polypeptide(L)'
;METIRKGHFTLKRIFEENWERFVSSHRSDITFSAAYNVWKVMNCREPNGLGYTTFACPDHPDQITHIPRSCKSRFCPVCANLFISRSALQMIQVLTALYYRKIMVHWSGAKPR
;
A
#
# COMPACT_ATOMS: atom_id res chain seq x y z
N MET A 1 31.64 10.12 3.38
CA MET A 1 30.56 9.16 3.08
C MET A 1 30.19 8.44 4.36
N GLU A 2 29.04 8.76 4.94
CA GLU A 2 28.56 8.08 6.15
C GLU A 2 28.16 6.64 5.81
N THR A 3 28.75 5.70 6.54
CA THR A 3 28.48 4.27 6.41
C THR A 3 27.08 3.96 6.94
N ILE A 4 26.19 3.52 6.06
CA ILE A 4 24.83 3.09 6.42
C ILE A 4 24.95 1.85 7.32
N ARG A 5 24.84 2.03 8.63
CA ARG A 5 24.76 0.94 9.62
C ARG A 5 23.57 0.04 9.28
N LYS A 6 23.74 -1.27 9.13
CA LYS A 6 22.62 -2.22 8.92
C LYS A 6 21.70 -2.28 10.16
N GLY A 7 20.67 -1.45 10.19
CA GLY A 7 19.54 -1.53 11.11
C GLY A 7 18.23 -1.83 10.35
N HIS A 8 17.16 -2.16 11.08
CA HIS A 8 15.81 -2.20 10.51
C HIS A 8 15.35 -0.76 10.24
N PHE A 9 15.49 -0.29 8.99
CA PHE A 9 15.02 1.03 8.56
C PHE A 9 13.62 0.90 7.97
N THR A 10 12.71 1.75 8.43
CA THR A 10 11.42 1.98 7.76
C THR A 10 11.49 3.31 7.04
N LEU A 11 10.78 3.43 5.92
CA LEU A 11 10.69 4.70 5.21
C LEU A 11 10.07 5.81 6.08
N LYS A 12 9.15 5.42 6.98
CA LYS A 12 8.59 6.30 8.01
C LYS A 12 9.70 6.92 8.86
N ARG A 13 10.59 6.10 9.43
CA ARG A 13 11.70 6.58 10.27
C ARG A 13 12.66 7.49 9.49
N ILE A 14 12.97 7.13 8.24
CA ILE A 14 13.84 7.95 7.38
C ILE A 14 13.24 9.34 7.18
N PHE A 15 11.92 9.45 6.91
CA PHE A 15 11.27 10.75 6.79
C PHE A 15 11.21 11.50 8.12
N GLU A 16 10.86 10.84 9.23
CA GLU A 16 10.82 11.49 10.55
C GLU A 16 12.17 12.10 10.94
N GLU A 17 13.28 11.42 10.64
CA GLU A 17 14.63 11.87 11.01
C GLU A 17 15.20 12.95 10.07
N ASN A 18 14.76 13.01 8.80
CA ASN A 18 15.47 13.78 7.77
C ASN A 18 14.60 14.84 7.06
N TRP A 19 13.28 14.77 7.18
CA TRP A 19 12.36 15.57 6.36
C TRP A 19 12.53 17.08 6.57
N GLU A 20 12.61 17.55 7.82
CA GLU A 20 12.78 18.98 8.11
C GLU A 20 14.09 19.54 7.53
N ARG A 21 15.18 18.79 7.67
CA ARG A 21 16.47 19.15 7.06
C ARG A 21 16.35 19.22 5.54
N PHE A 22 15.71 18.24 4.92
CA PHE A 22 15.50 18.21 3.47
C PHE A 22 14.68 19.41 2.98
N VAL A 23 13.57 19.71 3.66
CA VAL A 23 12.69 20.86 3.35
C VAL A 23 13.45 22.18 3.46
N SER A 24 14.30 22.33 4.48
CA SER A 24 15.07 23.57 4.67
C SER A 24 15.98 23.91 3.49
N SER A 25 16.52 22.89 2.80
CA SER A 25 17.45 23.06 1.68
C SER A 25 16.79 23.04 0.30
N HIS A 26 15.57 22.50 0.17
CA HIS A 26 14.92 22.26 -1.14
C HIS A 26 13.47 22.76 -1.21
N ARG A 27 13.11 23.74 -0.37
CA ARG A 27 11.71 24.19 -0.21
C ARG A 27 11.04 24.56 -1.54
N SER A 28 11.75 25.19 -2.47
CA SER A 28 11.23 25.59 -3.78
C SER A 28 10.88 24.41 -4.68
N ASP A 29 11.53 23.28 -4.48
CA ASP A 29 11.45 22.12 -5.38
C ASP A 29 10.38 21.12 -4.89
N ILE A 30 9.92 21.28 -3.65
CA ILE A 30 8.94 20.41 -3.02
C ILE A 30 7.53 20.86 -3.36
N THR A 31 6.88 20.11 -4.24
CA THR A 31 5.46 20.27 -4.51
C THR A 31 4.61 19.87 -3.30
N PHE A 32 3.42 20.46 -3.19
CA PHE A 32 2.45 20.08 -2.16
C PHE A 32 2.13 18.57 -2.19
N SER A 33 2.03 17.97 -3.38
CA SER A 33 1.73 16.54 -3.51
C SER A 33 2.84 15.66 -2.95
N ALA A 34 4.11 16.03 -3.14
CA ALA A 34 5.25 15.34 -2.54
C ALA A 34 5.23 15.47 -1.00
N ALA A 35 5.09 16.70 -0.49
CA ALA A 35 5.02 16.96 0.95
C ALA A 35 3.87 16.21 1.62
N TYR A 36 2.68 16.24 1.01
CA TYR A 36 1.51 15.53 1.51
C TYR A 36 1.70 14.00 1.50
N ASN A 37 2.37 13.45 0.48
CA ASN A 37 2.68 12.02 0.45
C ASN A 37 3.68 11.62 1.55
N VAL A 38 4.68 12.45 1.82
CA VAL A 38 5.63 12.22 2.94
C VAL A 38 4.91 12.29 4.28
N TRP A 39 4.09 13.32 4.50
CA TRP A 39 3.25 13.43 5.70
C TRP A 39 2.36 12.21 5.90
N LYS A 40 1.69 11.73 4.83
CA LYS A 40 0.88 10.51 4.86
C LYS A 40 1.70 9.27 5.24
N VAL A 41 2.93 9.12 4.74
CA VAL A 41 3.80 7.98 5.09
C VAL A 41 4.18 8.02 6.56
N MET A 42 4.54 9.20 7.09
CA MET A 42 4.85 9.37 8.52
C MET A 42 3.65 9.05 9.42
N ASN A 43 2.44 9.38 8.97
CA ASN A 43 1.19 9.14 9.71
C ASN A 43 0.50 7.80 9.36
N CYS A 44 1.16 6.91 8.62
CA CYS A 44 0.55 5.65 8.19
C CYS A 44 0.28 4.73 9.39
N ARG A 45 -0.99 4.32 9.57
CA ARG A 45 -1.47 3.51 10.70
C ARG A 45 -1.27 4.17 12.07
N GLU A 46 -1.14 5.49 12.10
CA GLU A 46 -1.15 6.25 13.35
C GLU A 46 -2.57 6.71 13.69
N PRO A 47 -3.14 6.29 14.85
CA PRO A 47 -4.50 6.65 15.24
C PRO A 47 -4.74 8.16 15.28
N ASN A 48 -3.75 8.92 15.76
CA ASN A 48 -3.84 10.38 15.88
C ASN A 48 -3.45 11.12 14.60
N GLY A 49 -2.86 10.41 13.62
CA GLY A 49 -2.39 11.00 12.38
C GLY A 49 -3.45 10.94 11.29
N LEU A 50 -3.61 9.75 10.71
CA LEU A 50 -4.62 9.52 9.70
C LEU A 50 -5.98 9.16 10.29
N GLY A 51 -6.15 9.07 11.61
CA GLY A 51 -7.41 8.60 12.20
C GLY A 51 -7.56 7.08 12.15
N TYR A 52 -8.68 6.60 12.68
CA TYR A 52 -9.03 5.19 12.74
C TYR A 52 -10.50 4.97 12.41
N THR A 53 -10.84 3.73 12.08
CA THR A 53 -12.23 3.27 11.97
C THR A 53 -12.53 2.36 13.15
N THR A 54 -13.68 2.57 13.78
CA THR A 54 -14.18 1.76 14.90
C THR A 54 -15.14 0.70 14.38
N PHE A 55 -14.95 -0.52 14.86
CA PHE A 55 -15.85 -1.63 14.61
C PHE A 55 -16.33 -2.19 15.95
N ALA A 56 -17.61 -2.51 16.05
CA ALA A 56 -18.18 -3.23 17.18
C ALA A 56 -18.95 -4.44 16.64
N CYS A 57 -18.87 -5.55 17.35
CA CYS A 57 -19.69 -6.72 17.03
C CYS A 57 -21.15 -6.41 17.39
N PRO A 58 -22.14 -6.69 16.53
CA PRO A 58 -23.54 -6.50 16.86
C PRO A 58 -23.98 -7.26 18.12
N ASP A 59 -23.44 -8.47 18.31
CA ASP A 59 -23.74 -9.34 19.45
C ASP A 59 -22.93 -9.00 20.72
N HIS A 60 -21.87 -8.20 20.57
CA HIS A 60 -20.98 -7.79 21.66
C HIS A 60 -20.66 -6.29 21.52
N PRO A 61 -21.63 -5.40 21.80
CA PRO A 61 -21.49 -3.96 21.56
C PRO A 61 -20.42 -3.29 22.43
N ASP A 62 -20.02 -3.94 23.52
CA ASP A 62 -18.93 -3.55 24.41
C ASP A 62 -17.53 -3.86 23.84
N GLN A 63 -17.44 -4.77 22.86
CA GLN A 63 -16.17 -5.13 22.23
C GLN A 63 -15.89 -4.25 21.02
N ILE A 64 -15.26 -3.09 21.28
CA ILE A 64 -14.90 -2.11 20.25
C ILE A 64 -13.45 -2.32 19.79
N THR A 65 -13.26 -2.51 18.48
CA THR A 65 -11.94 -2.57 17.85
C THR A 65 -11.65 -1.30 17.06
N HIS A 66 -10.51 -0.67 17.34
CA HIS A 66 -10.02 0.49 16.59
C HIS A 66 -8.99 0.06 15.55
N ILE A 67 -9.27 0.33 14.27
CA ILE A 67 -8.36 0.01 13.16
C ILE A 67 -7.78 1.31 12.59
N PRO A 68 -6.49 1.60 12.81
CA PRO A 68 -5.84 2.79 12.25
C PRO A 68 -5.82 2.79 10.72
N ARG A 69 -6.07 3.95 10.12
CA ARG A 69 -6.13 4.08 8.66
C ARG A 69 -4.73 3.99 8.05
N SER A 70 -4.61 3.24 6.96
CA SER A 70 -3.39 3.18 6.16
C SER A 70 -3.30 4.38 5.21
N CYS A 71 -2.06 4.79 4.89
CA CYS A 71 -1.82 6.00 4.10
C CYS A 71 -2.15 5.88 2.61
N LYS A 72 -2.24 4.64 2.08
CA LYS A 72 -2.50 4.32 0.67
C LYS A 72 -1.56 5.06 -0.30
N SER A 73 -0.38 5.49 0.18
CA SER A 73 0.63 6.16 -0.64
C SER A 73 1.48 5.12 -1.37
N ARG A 74 1.83 5.42 -2.63
CA ARG A 74 2.80 4.61 -3.41
C ARG A 74 4.23 4.67 -2.84
N PHE A 75 4.53 5.68 -2.04
CA PHE A 75 5.83 5.76 -1.35
C PHE A 75 5.92 4.80 -0.18
N CYS A 76 4.80 4.49 0.49
CA CYS A 76 4.80 3.55 1.61
C CYS A 76 5.02 2.12 1.09
N PRO A 77 6.11 1.43 1.46
CA PRO A 77 6.39 0.09 0.94
C PRO A 77 5.28 -0.92 1.24
N VAL A 78 4.69 -0.84 2.44
CA VAL A 78 3.59 -1.73 2.85
C VAL A 78 2.32 -1.48 2.01
N CYS A 79 1.94 -0.22 1.83
CA CYS A 79 0.73 0.11 1.07
C CYS A 79 0.91 -0.13 -0.44
N ALA A 80 2.08 0.22 -0.97
CA ALA A 80 2.43 0.01 -2.36
C ALA A 80 2.47 -1.49 -2.70
N ASN A 81 3.09 -2.32 -1.84
CA ASN A 81 3.15 -3.76 -2.08
C ASN A 81 1.74 -4.39 -2.11
N LEU A 82 0.85 -3.97 -1.23
CA LEU A 82 -0.56 -4.40 -1.22
C LEU A 82 -1.26 -4.04 -2.53
N PHE A 83 -1.05 -2.82 -3.03
CA PHE A 83 -1.61 -2.38 -4.31
C PHE A 83 -1.06 -3.21 -5.48
N ILE A 84 0.26 -3.35 -5.59
CA ILE A 84 0.92 -4.09 -6.67
C ILE A 84 0.49 -5.56 -6.65
N SER A 85 0.51 -6.19 -5.47
CA SER A 85 0.10 -7.59 -5.32
C SER A 85 -1.34 -7.81 -5.75
N ARG A 86 -2.26 -6.92 -5.35
CA ARG A 86 -3.67 -7.00 -5.76
C ARG A 86 -3.83 -6.89 -7.28
N SER A 87 -3.14 -5.93 -7.90
CA SER A 87 -3.16 -5.78 -9.36
C SER A 87 -2.60 -7.01 -10.07
N ALA A 88 -1.51 -7.60 -9.55
CA ALA A 88 -0.92 -8.81 -10.13
C ALA A 88 -1.89 -10.00 -10.05
N LEU A 89 -2.56 -10.20 -8.91
CA LEU A 89 -3.57 -11.25 -8.75
C LEU A 89 -4.75 -11.09 -9.72
N GLN A 90 -5.23 -9.87 -9.92
CA GLN A 90 -6.29 -9.59 -10.89
C GLN A 90 -5.85 -9.95 -12.32
N MET A 91 -4.62 -9.62 -12.72
CA MET A 91 -4.10 -10.01 -14.04
C MET A 91 -4.00 -11.53 -14.18
N ILE A 92 -3.50 -12.23 -13.15
CA ILE A 92 -3.42 -13.69 -13.15
C ILE A 92 -4.82 -14.29 -13.36
N GLN A 93 -5.83 -13.83 -12.64
CA GLN A 93 -7.21 -14.32 -12.80
C GLN A 93 -7.74 -14.16 -14.23
N VAL A 94 -7.50 -13.00 -14.84
CA VAL A 94 -7.89 -12.73 -16.24
C VAL A 94 -7.15 -13.67 -17.19
N LEU A 95 -5.83 -13.81 -17.04
CA LEU A 95 -5.02 -14.68 -17.89
C LEU A 95 -5.43 -16.15 -17.76
N THR A 96 -5.70 -16.61 -16.53
CA THR A 96 -6.20 -17.94 -16.25
C THR A 96 -7.55 -18.19 -16.93
N ALA A 97 -8.49 -17.24 -16.83
CA ALA A 97 -9.78 -17.35 -17.50
C ALA A 97 -9.65 -17.40 -19.04
N LEU A 98 -8.77 -16.58 -19.63
CA LEU A 98 -8.50 -16.59 -21.07
C LEU A 98 -7.84 -17.90 -21.52
N TYR A 99 -6.89 -18.42 -20.74
CA TYR A 99 -6.23 -19.69 -20.99
C TYR A 99 -7.24 -20.85 -20.99
N TYR A 100 -8.08 -20.95 -19.96
CA TYR A 100 -9.12 -21.98 -19.89
C TYR A 100 -10.18 -21.81 -21.00
N ARG A 101 -10.57 -20.58 -21.34
CA ARG A 101 -11.46 -20.32 -22.48
C ARG A 101 -10.86 -20.81 -23.80
N LYS A 102 -9.57 -20.56 -24.04
CA LYS A 102 -8.88 -21.03 -25.25
C LYS A 102 -8.83 -22.56 -25.31
N ILE A 103 -8.54 -23.24 -24.20
CA ILE A 103 -8.57 -24.71 -24.13
C ILE A 103 -9.97 -25.25 -24.40
N MET A 104 -11.01 -24.71 -23.76
CA MET A 104 -12.38 -25.19 -23.96
C MET A 104 -12.85 -25.02 -25.41
N VAL A 105 -12.49 -23.90 -26.06
CA VAL A 105 -12.79 -23.68 -27.49
C VAL A 105 -12.03 -24.68 -28.35
N HIS A 106 -10.75 -24.95 -28.05
CA HIS A 106 -9.95 -25.94 -28.76
C HIS A 106 -10.50 -27.38 -28.58
N TRP A 107 -10.89 -27.75 -27.36
CA TRP A 107 -11.52 -29.04 -27.06
C TRP A 107 -12.89 -29.22 -27.71
N SER A 108 -13.69 -28.14 -27.81
CA SER A 108 -15.00 -28.18 -28.48
C SER A 108 -14.88 -28.38 -29.99
N GLY A 109 -13.78 -27.92 -30.61
CA GLY A 109 -13.48 -28.14 -32.03
C GLY A 109 -12.78 -29.47 -32.34
N ALA A 110 -12.21 -30.14 -31.34
CA ALA A 110 -11.48 -31.40 -31.49
C ALA A 110 -12.34 -32.65 -31.23
N LYS A 111 -13.64 -32.50 -30.96
CA LYS A 111 -14.55 -33.62 -30.72
C LYS A 111 -14.84 -34.35 -32.05
N PRO A 112 -14.43 -35.62 -32.23
CA PRO A 112 -14.82 -36.37 -33.43
C PRO A 112 -16.34 -36.59 -33.41
N ARG A 113 -16.97 -36.48 -34.60
CA ARG A 113 -18.40 -36.79 -34.80
C ARG A 113 -18.67 -38.26 -34.56
#